data_AF-A0A2Z5R2T8-F1
#
_entry.id   AF-A0A2Z5R2T8-F1
#
_cell.length_a   1.000
_cell.length_b   1.000
_cell.length_c   1.000
_cell.angle_alpha   90.00
_cell.angle_beta   90.00
_cell.angle_gamma   90.00
#
_symmetry.space_group_name_H-M   'P 1'
#
loop_
_entity.id
_entity.type
_entity.pdbx_description
1 polymer ?
#
loop_
_entity_poly.entity_id
_entity_poly.type
_entity_poly.pdbx_seq_one_letter_code
_entity_poly.pdbx_strand_id
1 'polypeptide(L)'
;MGIAEPEGDAEGPHAFTAADLRLVPALAYGRNGRRLGQGGGYYDRLLPRLSEQALRETTVGVVFADEVLDSIPYDTWDGVLYRVLTENGVHPLGEHATH
;
A
#
# COMPACT_ATOMS: atom_id res chain seq x y z
N MET A 1 -4.37 1.74 24.67
CA MET A 1 -3.48 2.52 23.79
C MET A 1 -4.12 2.51 22.42
N GLY A 2 -4.57 3.68 21.95
CA GLY A 2 -5.18 3.84 20.61
C GLY A 2 -4.20 4.56 19.67
N ILE A 3 -4.47 4.48 18.38
CA ILE A 3 -3.77 5.29 17.37
C ILE A 3 -4.32 6.71 17.48
N ALA A 4 -3.45 7.72 17.45
CA ALA A 4 -3.89 9.11 17.41
C ALA A 4 -4.57 9.40 16.07
N GLU A 5 -5.79 9.93 16.12
CA GLU A 5 -6.53 10.38 14.94
C GLU A 5 -6.36 11.89 14.76
N PRO A 6 -6.33 12.40 13.52
CA PRO A 6 -6.25 13.83 13.27
C PRO A 6 -7.48 14.56 13.83
N GLU A 7 -7.26 15.73 14.41
CA GLU A 7 -8.34 16.62 14.85
C GLU A 7 -8.97 17.32 13.64
N GLY A 8 -10.30 17.42 13.60
CA GLY A 8 -11.05 18.11 12.55
C GLY A 8 -12.10 17.23 11.86
N ASP A 9 -12.69 17.75 10.79
CA ASP A 9 -13.70 17.04 10.01
C ASP A 9 -13.07 15.92 9.18
N ALA A 10 -13.75 14.79 9.11
CA ALA A 10 -13.33 13.69 8.26
C ALA A 10 -13.54 14.05 6.79
N GLU A 11 -12.46 14.33 6.07
CA GLU A 11 -12.44 14.57 4.61
C GLU A 11 -12.81 13.33 3.76
N GLY A 12 -13.06 12.20 4.43
CA GLY A 12 -13.51 10.96 3.82
C GLY A 12 -12.52 10.37 2.80
N PRO A 13 -12.99 9.48 1.91
CA PRO A 13 -12.14 8.84 0.90
C PRO A 13 -11.53 9.81 -0.13
N HIS A 14 -12.10 11.02 -0.26
CA HIS A 14 -11.64 11.98 -1.26
C HIS A 14 -10.22 12.46 -0.97
N ALA A 15 -9.90 12.75 0.29
CA ALA A 15 -8.56 13.12 0.72
C ALA A 15 -7.52 12.07 0.31
N PHE A 16 -7.85 10.78 0.47
CA PHE A 16 -6.96 9.72 0.00
C PHE A 16 -6.79 9.74 -1.52
N THR A 17 -7.88 9.85 -2.28
CA THR A 17 -7.80 9.85 -3.76
C THR A 17 -7.15 11.11 -4.34
N ALA A 18 -7.20 12.25 -3.65
CA ALA A 18 -6.64 13.52 -4.12
C ALA A 18 -5.16 13.73 -3.73
N ALA A 19 -4.61 12.92 -2.83
CA ALA A 19 -3.23 13.07 -2.37
C ALA A 19 -2.20 12.93 -3.52
N ASP A 20 -1.19 13.81 -3.52
CA ASP A 20 -0.07 13.76 -4.46
C ASP A 20 0.87 12.56 -4.20
N LEU A 21 0.89 12.06 -2.96
CA LEU A 21 1.61 10.87 -2.55
C LEU A 21 0.81 10.10 -1.50
N ARG A 22 0.72 8.78 -1.68
CA ARG A 22 0.06 7.85 -0.76
C ARG A 22 1.05 6.84 -0.24
N LEU A 23 1.23 6.82 1.08
CA LEU A 23 2.01 5.82 1.79
C LEU A 23 1.05 4.78 2.37
N VAL A 24 1.18 3.54 1.94
CA VAL A 24 0.26 2.45 2.31
C VAL A 24 1.00 1.50 3.25
N PRO A 25 0.75 1.53 4.57
CA PRO A 25 1.33 0.58 5.49
C PRO A 25 0.68 -0.80 5.37
N ALA A 26 1.43 -1.84 5.72
CA ALA A 26 0.97 -3.22 5.80
C ALA A 26 1.74 -3.97 6.90
N LEU A 27 1.32 -5.20 7.21
CA LEU A 27 2.12 -6.13 8.02
C LEU A 27 3.24 -6.78 7.20
N ALA A 28 3.02 -6.94 5.90
CA ALA A 28 4.01 -7.44 4.95
C ALA A 28 3.58 -7.10 3.52
N TYR A 29 4.55 -7.05 2.62
CA TYR A 29 4.33 -7.07 1.18
C TYR A 29 4.93 -8.34 0.57
N GLY A 30 4.16 -9.00 -0.28
CA GLY A 30 4.70 -10.02 -1.16
C GLY A 30 5.48 -9.39 -2.31
N ARG A 31 6.54 -10.05 -2.81
CA ARG A 31 7.25 -9.62 -4.02
C ARG A 31 6.34 -9.48 -5.25
N ASN A 32 5.17 -10.12 -5.24
CA ASN A 32 4.14 -9.97 -6.26
C ASN A 32 3.31 -8.67 -6.16
N GLY A 33 3.63 -7.77 -5.23
CA GLY A 33 2.94 -6.50 -5.04
C GLY A 33 1.72 -6.54 -4.14
N ARG A 34 1.33 -7.73 -3.66
CA ARG A 34 0.20 -7.89 -2.73
C ARG A 34 0.62 -7.57 -1.30
N ARG A 35 -0.35 -7.24 -0.46
CA ARG A 35 -0.10 -6.85 0.93
C ARG A 35 -0.89 -7.70 1.91
N LEU A 36 -0.31 -7.91 3.09
CA LEU A 36 -1.02 -8.46 4.24
C LEU A 36 -1.44 -7.29 5.14
N GLY A 37 -2.74 -6.96 5.14
CA GLY A 37 -3.29 -5.91 6.00
C GLY A 37 -3.55 -6.39 7.44
N GLN A 38 -3.95 -5.46 8.31
CA GLN A 38 -4.35 -5.76 9.71
C GLN A 38 -5.77 -6.35 9.84
N GLY A 39 -6.41 -6.76 8.74
CA GLY A 39 -7.77 -7.34 8.72
C GLY A 39 -8.94 -6.35 8.67
N GLY A 40 -8.70 -5.03 8.70
CA GLY A 40 -9.76 -4.01 8.67
C GLY A 40 -10.29 -3.64 7.28
N GLY A 41 -9.64 -4.09 6.20
CA GLY A 41 -10.08 -3.87 4.81
C GLY A 41 -10.12 -2.41 4.35
N TYR A 42 -9.50 -1.48 5.08
CA TYR A 42 -9.53 -0.05 4.76
C TYR A 42 -8.92 0.24 3.38
N TYR A 43 -7.68 -0.19 3.16
CA TYR A 43 -6.99 0.01 1.89
C TYR A 43 -7.56 -0.85 0.75
N ASP A 44 -8.17 -2.01 1.05
CA ASP A 44 -8.82 -2.86 0.04
C ASP A 44 -10.00 -2.14 -0.62
N ARG A 45 -10.67 -1.24 0.12
CA ARG A 45 -11.77 -0.42 -0.40
C ARG A 45 -11.30 0.85 -1.10
N LEU A 46 -10.09 1.32 -0.83
CA LEU A 46 -9.57 2.60 -1.32
C LEU A 46 -8.68 2.45 -2.56
N LEU A 47 -7.78 1.46 -2.59
CA LEU A 47 -6.89 1.26 -3.72
C LEU A 47 -7.62 1.05 -5.06
N PRO A 48 -8.75 0.30 -5.13
CA PRO A 48 -9.51 0.16 -6.37
C PRO A 48 -10.15 1.47 -6.87
N ARG A 49 -10.15 2.54 -6.08
CA ARG A 49 -10.65 3.87 -6.48
C ARG A 49 -9.58 4.72 -7.19
N LEU A 50 -8.33 4.27 -7.18
CA LEU A 50 -7.23 4.95 -7.84
C LEU A 50 -7.11 4.49 -9.29
N SER A 51 -6.68 5.40 -10.17
CA SER A 51 -6.29 5.01 -11.52
C SER A 51 -5.02 4.16 -11.49
N GLU A 52 -4.80 3.36 -12.54
CA GLU A 52 -3.55 2.58 -12.67
C GLU A 52 -2.32 3.49 -12.62
N GLN A 53 -2.38 4.66 -13.27
CA GLN A 53 -1.30 5.65 -13.21
C GLN A 53 -1.05 6.11 -11.77
N ALA A 54 -2.10 6.42 -11.00
CA ALA A 54 -1.95 6.84 -9.60
C ALA A 54 -1.32 5.72 -8.73
N LEU A 55 -1.72 4.46 -8.96
CA LEU A 55 -1.13 3.30 -8.28
C LEU A 55 0.36 3.13 -8.62
N ARG A 56 0.73 3.36 -9.89
CA ARG A 56 2.12 3.21 -10.37
C ARG A 56 3.02 4.37 -9.97
N GLU A 57 2.54 5.61 -10.00
CA GLU A 57 3.39 6.80 -9.89
C GLU A 57 3.40 7.39 -8.50
N THR A 58 2.25 7.40 -7.80
CA THR A 58 2.03 8.21 -6.59
C THR A 58 1.56 7.38 -5.38
N THR A 59 1.64 6.06 -5.46
CA THR A 59 1.25 5.16 -4.38
C THR A 59 2.38 4.18 -4.07
N VAL A 60 2.82 4.15 -2.81
CA VAL A 60 3.99 3.39 -2.38
C VAL A 60 3.65 2.64 -1.10
N GLY A 61 3.91 1.33 -1.08
CA GLY A 61 3.82 0.53 0.15
C GLY A 61 4.93 0.92 1.12
N VAL A 62 4.70 0.83 2.43
CA VAL A 62 5.73 1.14 3.44
C VAL A 62 5.79 0.04 4.48
N VAL A 63 6.94 -0.61 4.57
CA VAL A 63 7.26 -1.70 5.52
C VAL A 63 8.78 -1.75 5.74
N PHE A 64 9.25 -2.49 6.74
CA PHE A 64 10.67 -2.82 6.88
C PHE A 64 11.11 -3.83 5.80
N ALA A 65 12.40 -3.91 5.52
CA ALA A 65 12.90 -4.78 4.47
C ALA A 65 12.68 -6.28 4.75
N ASP A 66 12.65 -6.70 6.02
CA ASP A 66 12.34 -8.07 6.45
C ASP A 66 10.84 -8.42 6.37
N GLU A 67 9.98 -7.42 6.17
CA GLU A 67 8.55 -7.55 5.93
C GLU A 67 8.22 -7.62 4.42
N VAL A 68 9.23 -7.63 3.55
CA VAL A 68 9.09 -7.94 2.12
C VAL A 68 9.37 -9.42 1.90
N LEU A 69 8.31 -10.19 1.70
CA LEU A 69 8.34 -11.65 1.67
C LEU A 69 8.19 -12.20 0.24
N ASP A 70 8.71 -13.39 -0.01
CA ASP A 70 8.58 -14.03 -1.34
C ASP A 70 7.13 -14.36 -1.67
N SER A 71 6.34 -14.77 -0.67
CA SER A 71 4.90 -14.93 -0.81
C SER A 71 4.18 -14.64 0.52
N ILE A 72 2.92 -14.23 0.39
CA ILE A 72 1.99 -14.01 1.50
C ILE A 72 0.64 -14.63 1.15
N PRO A 73 -0.21 -14.97 2.12
CA PRO A 73 -1.61 -15.26 1.86
C PRO A 73 -2.28 -14.03 1.24
N TYR A 74 -3.08 -14.24 0.20
CA TYR A 74 -3.82 -13.17 -0.46
C TYR A 74 -5.10 -13.69 -1.09
N ASP A 75 -6.03 -12.78 -1.34
CA ASP A 75 -7.20 -13.01 -2.17
C ASP A 75 -7.06 -12.34 -3.55
N THR A 76 -7.82 -12.83 -4.53
CA THR A 76 -7.73 -12.35 -5.92
C THR A 76 -8.21 -10.90 -6.10
N TRP A 77 -9.00 -10.40 -5.16
CA TRP A 77 -9.50 -9.02 -5.13
C TRP A 77 -8.59 -8.05 -4.36
N ASP A 78 -7.47 -8.52 -3.80
CA ASP A 78 -6.54 -7.64 -3.09
C ASP A 78 -5.83 -6.69 -4.07
N GLY A 79 -5.84 -5.40 -3.73
CA GLY A 79 -5.13 -4.39 -4.50
C GLY A 79 -3.62 -4.65 -4.54
N VAL A 80 -3.00 -4.46 -5.71
CA VAL A 80 -1.56 -4.63 -5.95
C VAL A 80 -0.88 -3.27 -5.98
N LEU A 81 0.30 -3.17 -5.36
CA LEU A 81 1.20 -2.02 -5.50
C LEU A 81 2.46 -2.39 -6.26
N TYR A 82 3.07 -1.38 -6.87
CA TYR A 82 4.21 -1.55 -7.78
C TYR A 82 5.54 -1.19 -7.15
N ARG A 83 5.53 -0.53 -5.98
CA ARG A 83 6.74 -0.15 -5.24
C ARG A 83 6.52 -0.22 -3.74
N VAL A 84 7.60 -0.50 -3.03
CA VAL A 84 7.69 -0.45 -1.56
C VAL A 84 8.86 0.42 -1.14
N LEU A 85 8.63 1.26 -0.14
CA LEU A 85 9.65 1.99 0.58
C LEU A 85 10.02 1.19 1.83
N THR A 86 11.30 0.91 1.99
CA THR A 86 11.90 0.30 3.18
C THR A 86 12.98 1.23 3.73
N GLU A 87 13.57 0.87 4.87
CA GLU A 87 14.75 1.54 5.40
C GLU A 87 15.98 1.46 4.47
N ASN A 88 15.98 0.53 3.50
CA ASN A 88 17.02 0.38 2.50
C ASN A 88 16.74 1.18 1.20
N GLY A 89 15.59 1.85 1.11
CA GLY A 89 15.19 2.65 -0.04
C GLY A 89 13.92 2.14 -0.72
N VAL A 90 13.69 2.61 -1.95
CA VAL A 90 12.51 2.27 -2.75
C VAL A 90 12.82 1.10 -3.67
N HIS A 91 11.99 0.06 -3.62
CA HIS A 91 12.15 -1.15 -4.41
C HIS A 91 10.91 -1.41 -5.26
N PRO A 92 11.07 -1.90 -6.49
CA PRO A 92 9.94 -2.35 -7.31
C PRO A 92 9.32 -3.65 -6.78
N LEU A 93 8.02 -3.81 -7.04
CA LEU A 93 7.23 -5.01 -6.75
C LEU A 93 6.55 -5.53 -8.03
N GLY A 94 6.15 -6.80 -8.01
CA GLY A 94 5.48 -7.48 -9.12
C GLY A 94 6.42 -7.73 -10.30
N GLU A 95 5.86 -7.71 -11.52
CA GLU A 95 6.63 -7.88 -12.76
C GLU A 95 7.70 -6.80 -12.97
N HIS A 96 7.64 -5.71 -12.19
CA HIS A 96 8.61 -4.63 -12.20
C HIS A 96 9.82 -4.89 -11.30
N ALA A 97 9.79 -5.95 -10.47
CA ALA A 97 10.87 -6.30 -9.54
C ALA A 97 12.19 -6.74 -10.23
N THR A 98 12.15 -6.94 -11.55
CA THR A 98 13.27 -7.43 -12.36
C THR A 98 13.66 -6.38 -13.40
N HIS A 99 14.35 -5.31 -12.99
CA HIS A 99 15.17 -4.45 -13.85
C HIS A 99 16.37 -3.95 -13.04
#